data_AF-A0A399Z8I6-F1
#
_entry.id   AF-A0A399Z8I6-F1
#
_cell.length_a   1.000
_cell.length_b   1.000
_cell.length_c   1.000
_cell.angle_alpha   90.00
_cell.angle_beta   90.00
_cell.angle_gamma   90.00
#
_symmetry.space_group_name_H-M   'P 1'
#
loop_
_entity.id
_entity.type
_entity.pdbx_description
1 polymer ?
#
loop_
_entity_poly.entity_id
_entity_poly.type
_entity_poly.pdbx_seq_one_letter_code
_entity_poly.pdbx_strand_id
1 'polypeptide(L)'
;MIDLNVLLAMVISQIVWNLVTWYFGFPASSTHALVGGLSGAAFAAAGWNAFLVGGFVRILTGLILAPLLGFVGGFVTMKICFWLVRGATPRVNGVFQRGHFVTTAALATSHGSNNGQQCTGVITLGLVLLGMQPEFHVPIWVITLVAAALALGVATGGYRIIRKLGAHIYRLRPIHGFTSQGSAAAIISTTALLGTPVSTSQVISTAIMGVGAAERFRGVRWGVAGQIMVAWLVAIPTVFIFSALVYLLLARVT
;
A
#
# COMPACT_ATOMS: atom_id res chain seq x y z
N MET A 1 -4.78 -13.79 -24.13
CA MET A 1 -3.79 -14.26 -23.15
C MET A 1 -3.01 -13.04 -22.66
N ILE A 2 -2.62 -12.98 -21.38
CA ILE A 2 -1.75 -11.91 -20.89
C ILE A 2 -0.40 -12.09 -21.57
N ASP A 3 0.02 -11.10 -22.35
CA ASP A 3 1.29 -11.07 -23.06
C ASP A 3 2.28 -10.11 -22.38
N LEU A 4 3.50 -10.05 -22.90
CA LEU A 4 4.55 -9.17 -22.37
C LEU A 4 4.16 -7.69 -22.47
N ASN A 5 3.39 -7.31 -23.50
CA ASN A 5 2.93 -5.95 -23.69
C ASN A 5 1.97 -5.49 -22.58
N VAL A 6 1.08 -6.37 -22.11
CA VAL A 6 0.23 -6.10 -20.94
C VAL A 6 1.08 -5.82 -19.70
N LEU A 7 2.09 -6.66 -19.45
CA LEU A 7 2.98 -6.51 -18.29
C LEU A 7 3.78 -5.20 -18.35
N LEU A 8 4.37 -4.88 -19.51
CA LEU A 8 5.12 -3.65 -19.72
C LEU A 8 4.23 -2.41 -19.57
N ALA A 9 3.04 -2.41 -20.17
CA ALA A 9 2.10 -1.30 -20.08
C ALA A 9 1.67 -1.04 -18.63
N MET A 10 1.41 -2.10 -17.86
CA MET A 10 1.11 -2.00 -16.44
C MET A 10 2.28 -1.39 -15.66
N VAL A 11 3.50 -1.91 -15.83
CA VAL A 11 4.70 -1.45 -15.08
C VAL A 11 5.00 0.02 -15.38
N ILE A 12 5.00 0.40 -16.66
CA ILE A 12 5.23 1.79 -17.07
C ILE A 12 4.20 2.71 -16.41
N SER A 13 2.93 2.33 -16.47
CA SER A 13 1.83 3.12 -15.92
C SER A 13 1.92 3.28 -14.40
N GLN A 14 2.24 2.19 -13.71
CA GLN A 14 2.45 2.18 -12.26
C GLN A 14 3.65 3.06 -11.86
N ILE A 15 4.77 2.99 -12.57
CA ILE A 15 5.96 3.80 -12.30
C ILE A 15 5.64 5.29 -12.50
N VAL A 16 5.05 5.65 -13.63
CA VAL A 16 4.69 7.04 -13.94
C VAL A 16 3.75 7.60 -12.88
N TRP A 17 2.69 6.88 -12.52
CA TRP A 17 1.75 7.32 -11.49
C TRP A 17 2.42 7.50 -10.12
N ASN A 18 3.24 6.53 -9.71
CA ASN A 18 3.95 6.60 -8.43
C ASN A 18 4.96 7.76 -8.40
N LEU A 19 5.67 8.04 -9.50
CA LEU A 19 6.59 9.17 -9.59
C LEU A 19 5.85 10.52 -9.59
N VAL A 20 4.75 10.65 -10.33
CA VAL A 20 3.90 11.85 -10.34
C VAL A 20 3.39 12.14 -8.93
N THR A 21 2.79 11.14 -8.29
CA THR A 21 2.23 11.30 -6.94
C THR A 21 3.31 11.53 -5.89
N TRP A 22 4.48 10.88 -6.02
CA TRP A 22 5.66 11.17 -5.19
C TRP A 22 6.17 12.59 -5.38
N TYR A 23 6.24 13.09 -6.62
CA TYR A 23 6.71 14.44 -6.93
C TYR A 23 5.83 15.50 -6.29
N PHE A 24 4.50 15.35 -6.41
CA PHE A 24 3.54 16.22 -5.76
C PHE A 24 3.35 15.91 -4.27
N GLY A 25 3.94 14.81 -3.77
CA GLY A 25 3.81 14.33 -2.40
C GLY A 25 2.37 14.01 -2.00
N PHE A 26 1.54 13.58 -2.96
CA PHE A 26 0.20 13.07 -2.68
C PHE A 26 0.31 11.66 -2.11
N PRO A 27 -0.48 11.32 -1.08
CA PRO A 27 -0.48 9.99 -0.48
C PRO A 27 -1.21 8.99 -1.38
N ALA A 28 -0.51 8.53 -2.41
CA ALA A 28 -1.01 7.52 -3.33
C ALA A 28 -0.77 6.09 -2.83
N SER A 29 -1.50 5.16 -3.43
CA SER A 29 -1.37 3.73 -3.18
C SER A 29 -0.78 3.05 -4.42
N SER A 30 0.42 2.48 -4.28
CA SER A 30 1.03 1.67 -5.35
C SER A 30 0.16 0.47 -5.72
N THR A 31 -0.61 -0.08 -4.78
CA THR A 31 -1.54 -1.19 -5.05
C THR A 31 -2.71 -0.76 -5.93
N HIS A 32 -3.25 0.46 -5.75
CA HIS A 32 -4.29 0.98 -6.66
C HIS A 32 -3.73 1.19 -8.07
N ALA A 33 -2.50 1.70 -8.17
CA ALA A 33 -1.82 1.89 -9.45
C ALA A 33 -1.56 0.55 -10.16
N LEU A 34 -1.10 -0.47 -9.42
CA LEU A 34 -0.89 -1.82 -9.96
C LEU A 34 -2.20 -2.43 -10.46
N VAL A 35 -3.27 -2.39 -9.65
CA VAL A 35 -4.58 -2.95 -10.02
C VAL A 35 -5.18 -2.21 -11.20
N GLY A 36 -5.17 -0.88 -11.18
CA GLY A 36 -5.63 -0.05 -12.30
C GLY A 36 -4.83 -0.33 -13.57
N GLY A 37 -3.50 -0.35 -13.48
CA GLY A 37 -2.61 -0.60 -14.61
C GLY A 37 -2.83 -1.97 -15.24
N LEU A 38 -2.85 -3.02 -14.42
CA LEU A 38 -3.06 -4.39 -14.91
C LEU A 38 -4.42 -4.51 -15.57
N SER A 39 -5.46 -3.98 -14.93
CA SER A 39 -6.83 -4.02 -15.44
C SER A 39 -6.97 -3.26 -16.76
N GLY A 40 -6.33 -2.08 -16.87
CA GLY A 40 -6.37 -1.25 -18.07
C GLY A 40 -5.70 -1.91 -19.27
N ALA A 41 -4.48 -2.38 -19.08
CA ALA A 41 -3.74 -3.08 -20.13
C ALA A 41 -4.42 -4.39 -20.53
N ALA A 42 -4.88 -5.18 -19.55
CA ALA A 42 -5.58 -6.45 -19.82
C ALA A 42 -6.92 -6.23 -20.56
N PHE A 43 -7.67 -5.20 -20.18
CA PHE A 43 -8.90 -4.82 -20.88
C PHE A 43 -8.62 -4.39 -22.33
N ALA A 44 -7.57 -3.61 -22.56
CA ALA A 44 -7.19 -3.20 -23.92
C ALA A 44 -6.74 -4.40 -24.79
N ALA A 45 -6.13 -5.42 -24.18
CA ALA A 45 -5.65 -6.62 -24.86
C ALA A 45 -6.75 -7.62 -25.23
N ALA A 46 -7.70 -7.88 -24.32
CA ALA A 46 -8.68 -8.96 -24.49
C ALA A 46 -10.11 -8.62 -24.03
N GLY A 47 -10.39 -7.36 -23.74
CA GLY A 47 -11.70 -6.89 -23.28
C GLY A 47 -12.12 -7.52 -21.95
N TRP A 48 -13.42 -7.75 -21.79
CA TRP A 48 -13.99 -8.35 -20.58
C TRP A 48 -13.51 -9.78 -20.31
N ASN A 49 -13.12 -10.52 -21.35
CA ASN A 49 -12.63 -11.89 -21.23
C ASN A 49 -11.27 -11.97 -20.52
N ALA A 50 -10.57 -10.84 -20.33
CA ALA A 50 -9.32 -10.78 -19.61
C ALA A 50 -9.47 -10.97 -18.08
N PHE A 51 -10.68 -10.79 -17.55
CA PHE A 51 -10.90 -10.70 -16.11
C PHE A 51 -11.33 -12.02 -15.50
N LEU A 52 -10.51 -12.53 -14.57
CA LEU A 52 -10.92 -13.57 -13.64
C LEU A 52 -11.78 -12.93 -12.54
N VAL A 53 -13.10 -12.91 -12.75
CA VAL A 53 -14.08 -12.20 -11.90
C VAL A 53 -13.84 -12.45 -10.41
N GLY A 54 -13.67 -13.71 -9.99
CA GLY A 54 -13.43 -14.05 -8.58
C GLY A 54 -12.14 -13.44 -8.00
N GLY A 55 -11.04 -13.45 -8.77
CA GLY A 55 -9.77 -12.85 -8.35
C GLY A 55 -9.87 -11.33 -8.29
N PHE A 56 -10.50 -10.72 -9.30
CA PHE A 56 -10.70 -9.27 -9.36
C PHE A 56 -11.57 -8.76 -8.20
N VAL A 57 -12.68 -9.45 -7.91
CA VAL A 57 -13.55 -9.13 -6.76
C VAL A 57 -12.76 -9.22 -5.45
N ARG A 58 -11.96 -10.27 -5.23
CA ARG A 58 -11.15 -10.41 -4.01
C ARG A 58 -10.18 -9.25 -3.80
N ILE A 59 -9.54 -8.79 -4.87
CA ILE A 59 -8.62 -7.63 -4.82
C ILE A 59 -9.40 -6.35 -4.46
N LEU A 60 -10.52 -6.09 -5.14
CA LEU A 60 -11.34 -4.91 -4.88
C LEU A 60 -11.91 -4.91 -3.46
N THR A 61 -12.40 -6.05 -2.98
CA THR A 61 -12.87 -6.17 -1.59
C THR A 61 -11.75 -5.88 -0.61
N GLY A 62 -10.52 -6.34 -0.88
CA GLY A 62 -9.35 -6.04 -0.06
C GLY A 62 -9.08 -4.53 0.01
N LEU A 63 -9.11 -3.83 -1.12
CA LEU A 63 -8.90 -2.38 -1.20
C LEU A 63 -10.00 -1.55 -0.53
N ILE A 64 -11.25 -2.02 -0.57
CA ILE A 64 -12.38 -1.35 0.09
C ILE A 64 -12.35 -1.59 1.60
N LEU A 65 -11.99 -2.79 2.04
CA LEU A 65 -11.95 -3.15 3.46
C LEU A 65 -10.70 -2.61 4.17
N ALA A 66 -9.57 -2.42 3.48
CA ALA A 66 -8.32 -1.98 4.11
C ALA A 66 -8.46 -0.66 4.92
N PRO A 67 -9.10 0.40 4.39
CA PRO A 67 -9.38 1.62 5.14
C PRO A 67 -10.19 1.38 6.41
N LEU A 68 -11.20 0.50 6.34
CA LEU A 68 -12.06 0.19 7.49
C LEU A 68 -11.27 -0.58 8.56
N LEU A 69 -10.53 -1.60 8.15
CA LEU A 69 -9.68 -2.39 9.04
C LEU A 69 -8.62 -1.52 9.71
N GLY A 70 -7.95 -0.65 8.96
CA GLY A 70 -6.98 0.28 9.50
C GLY A 70 -7.62 1.23 10.53
N PHE A 71 -8.74 1.86 10.19
CA PHE A 71 -9.46 2.76 11.11
C PHE A 71 -9.90 2.06 12.40
N VAL A 72 -10.61 0.94 12.28
CA VAL A 72 -11.13 0.19 13.44
C VAL A 72 -9.97 -0.37 14.26
N GLY A 73 -8.96 -0.94 13.62
CA GLY A 73 -7.77 -1.46 14.27
C GLY A 73 -7.05 -0.37 15.07
N GLY A 74 -6.76 0.77 14.45
CA GLY A 74 -6.12 1.89 15.13
C GLY A 74 -6.94 2.40 16.31
N PHE A 75 -8.26 2.53 16.13
CA PHE A 75 -9.18 2.97 17.18
C PHE A 75 -9.19 2.01 18.37
N VAL A 76 -9.36 0.71 18.11
CA VAL A 76 -9.43 -0.34 19.14
C VAL A 76 -8.08 -0.47 19.85
N THR A 77 -6.97 -0.54 19.12
CA THR A 77 -5.62 -0.60 19.71
C THR A 77 -5.36 0.59 20.62
N MET A 78 -5.78 1.80 20.22
CA MET A 78 -5.64 2.99 21.07
C MET A 78 -6.48 2.92 22.33
N LYS A 79 -7.74 2.48 22.25
CA LYS A 79 -8.61 2.32 23.43
C LYS A 79 -8.07 1.28 24.40
N ILE A 80 -7.60 0.14 23.90
CA ILE A 80 -6.94 -0.90 24.70
C ILE A 80 -5.70 -0.33 25.37
N CYS A 81 -4.86 0.38 24.61
CA CYS A 81 -3.64 1.00 25.14
C CYS A 81 -3.96 1.97 26.28
N PHE A 82 -4.94 2.87 26.08
CA PHE A 82 -5.40 3.78 27.13
C PHE A 82 -5.95 3.07 28.35
N TRP A 83 -6.67 1.96 28.17
CA TRP A 83 -7.18 1.14 29.27
C TRP A 83 -6.03 0.50 30.08
N LEU A 84 -5.02 -0.05 29.39
CA LEU A 84 -3.86 -0.69 30.03
C LEU A 84 -2.98 0.29 30.81
N VAL A 85 -2.88 1.54 30.36
CA VAL A 85 -2.06 2.57 31.05
C VAL A 85 -2.86 3.46 31.99
N ARG A 86 -4.10 3.09 32.36
CA ARG A 86 -4.86 3.81 33.38
C ARG A 86 -4.11 3.78 34.71
N GLY A 87 -3.85 4.95 35.29
CA GLY A 87 -3.09 5.07 36.54
C GLY A 87 -1.57 4.96 36.38
N ALA A 88 -1.05 4.88 35.14
CA ALA A 88 0.39 4.89 34.91
C ALA A 88 1.02 6.27 35.20
N THR A 89 2.24 6.27 35.72
CA THR A 89 3.01 7.50 35.94
C THR A 89 3.54 8.09 34.61
N PRO A 90 3.95 9.37 34.56
CA PRO A 90 4.51 10.00 33.36
C PRO A 90 5.72 9.26 32.74
N ARG A 91 6.35 8.35 33.48
CA ARG A 91 7.45 7.47 33.00
C ARG A 91 7.03 6.59 31.82
N VAL A 92 5.74 6.27 31.67
CA VAL A 92 5.23 5.44 30.57
C VAL A 92 5.48 6.08 29.19
N ASN A 93 5.62 7.40 29.12
CA ASN A 93 5.98 8.10 27.88
C ASN A 93 7.34 7.63 27.32
N GLY A 94 8.31 7.33 28.19
CA GLY A 94 9.60 6.79 27.77
C GLY A 94 9.49 5.37 27.20
N VAL A 95 8.57 4.56 27.71
CA VAL A 95 8.26 3.23 27.17
C VAL A 95 7.69 3.35 25.77
N PHE A 96 6.71 4.23 25.55
CA PHE A 96 6.15 4.46 24.21
C PHE A 96 7.16 5.05 23.23
N GLN A 97 8.05 5.94 23.71
CA GLN A 97 9.11 6.50 22.87
C GLN A 97 10.10 5.43 22.38
N ARG A 98 10.48 4.48 23.24
CA ARG A 98 11.33 3.34 22.84
C ARG A 98 10.56 2.30 22.03
N GLY A 99 9.36 1.96 22.47
CA GLY A 99 8.50 0.95 21.83
C GLY A 99 8.11 1.33 20.40
N HIS A 100 7.96 2.62 20.11
CA HIS A 100 7.62 3.09 18.76
C HIS A 100 8.65 2.68 17.70
N PHE A 101 9.95 2.54 18.06
CA PHE A 101 10.95 2.03 17.14
C PHE A 101 10.70 0.56 16.78
N VAL A 102 10.26 -0.25 17.76
CA VAL A 102 9.89 -1.66 17.53
C VAL A 102 8.68 -1.76 16.61
N THR A 103 7.64 -0.95 16.84
CA THR A 103 6.45 -0.95 15.97
C THR A 103 6.76 -0.37 14.59
N THR A 104 7.70 0.57 14.48
CA THR A 104 8.19 1.08 13.19
C THR A 104 8.90 -0.02 12.42
N ALA A 105 9.76 -0.80 13.08
CA ALA A 105 10.43 -1.95 12.46
C ALA A 105 9.42 -3.01 12.02
N ALA A 106 8.45 -3.36 12.86
CA ALA A 106 7.38 -4.32 12.51
C ALA A 106 6.57 -3.84 11.31
N LEU A 107 6.23 -2.54 11.26
CA LEU A 107 5.53 -1.94 10.13
C LEU A 107 6.38 -1.96 8.86
N ALA A 108 7.68 -1.62 8.95
CA ALA A 108 8.59 -1.65 7.83
C ALA A 108 8.73 -3.06 7.24
N THR A 109 8.84 -4.08 8.09
CA THR A 109 8.84 -5.49 7.68
C THR A 109 7.53 -5.87 7.00
N SER A 110 6.39 -5.57 7.62
CA SER A 110 5.06 -5.89 7.06
C SER A 110 4.84 -5.21 5.71
N HIS A 111 5.24 -3.94 5.61
CA HIS A 111 5.20 -3.16 4.37
C HIS A 111 6.11 -3.75 3.29
N GLY A 112 7.35 -4.12 3.67
CA GLY A 112 8.32 -4.75 2.79
C GLY A 112 7.83 -6.10 2.26
N SER A 113 7.24 -6.94 3.10
CA SER A 113 6.68 -8.24 2.68
C SER A 113 5.52 -8.07 1.71
N ASN A 114 4.56 -7.19 2.00
CA ASN A 114 3.39 -6.99 1.13
C ASN A 114 3.78 -6.38 -0.24
N ASN A 115 4.59 -5.33 -0.24
CA ASN A 115 5.02 -4.69 -1.50
C ASN A 115 6.03 -5.56 -2.24
N GLY A 116 6.87 -6.29 -1.50
CA GLY A 116 7.80 -7.28 -2.04
C GLY A 116 7.06 -8.33 -2.86
N GLN A 117 6.00 -8.93 -2.30
CA GLN A 117 5.17 -9.91 -3.03
C GLN A 117 4.60 -9.37 -4.34
N GLN A 118 4.12 -8.11 -4.34
CA GLN A 118 3.61 -7.48 -5.55
C GLN A 118 4.69 -7.33 -6.62
N CYS A 119 5.86 -6.79 -6.26
CA CYS A 119 6.96 -6.57 -7.19
C CYS A 119 7.59 -7.88 -7.68
N THR A 120 7.86 -8.83 -6.79
CA THR A 120 8.43 -10.13 -7.16
C THR A 120 7.46 -10.90 -8.06
N GLY A 121 6.16 -10.85 -7.79
CA GLY A 121 5.14 -11.49 -8.63
C GLY A 121 5.11 -10.95 -10.06
N VAL A 122 5.23 -9.62 -10.23
CA VAL A 122 5.31 -8.98 -11.55
C VAL A 122 6.56 -9.41 -12.32
N ILE A 123 7.73 -9.42 -11.66
CA ILE A 123 8.98 -9.82 -12.30
C ILE A 123 8.95 -11.31 -12.68
N THR A 124 8.50 -12.18 -11.77
CA THR A 124 8.40 -13.63 -12.02
C THR A 124 7.40 -13.92 -13.14
N LEU A 125 6.28 -13.20 -13.22
CA LEU A 125 5.37 -13.32 -14.36
C LEU A 125 6.08 -12.97 -15.68
N GLY A 126 6.92 -11.93 -15.70
CA GLY A 126 7.75 -11.60 -16.86
C GLY A 126 8.71 -12.73 -17.25
N LEU A 127 9.38 -13.37 -16.28
CA LEU A 127 10.28 -14.50 -16.53
C LEU A 127 9.56 -15.70 -17.16
N VAL A 128 8.35 -16.00 -16.68
CA VAL A 128 7.51 -17.08 -17.25
C VAL A 128 7.06 -16.72 -18.66
N LEU A 129 6.60 -15.49 -18.90
CA LEU A 129 6.16 -15.05 -20.23
C LEU A 129 7.29 -15.02 -21.26
N LEU A 130 8.54 -14.79 -20.83
CA LEU A 130 9.73 -14.86 -21.67
C LEU A 130 10.24 -16.28 -21.91
N GLY A 131 9.61 -17.31 -21.33
CA GLY A 131 10.06 -18.70 -21.41
C GLY A 131 11.35 -18.99 -20.62
N MET A 132 11.78 -18.07 -19.76
CA MET A 132 12.97 -18.24 -18.91
C MET A 132 12.70 -19.16 -17.70
N GLN A 133 11.44 -19.36 -17.36
CA GLN A 133 10.99 -20.30 -16.34
C GLN A 133 9.73 -21.05 -16.82
N PRO A 134 9.67 -22.38 -16.68
CA PRO A 134 8.51 -23.16 -17.12
C PRO A 134 7.31 -23.03 -16.17
N GLU A 135 7.56 -22.77 -14.89
CA GLU A 135 6.53 -22.65 -13.85
C GLU A 135 6.73 -21.37 -13.03
N PHE A 136 5.63 -20.88 -12.43
CA PHE A 136 5.66 -19.71 -11.57
C PHE A 136 6.29 -20.05 -10.21
N HIS A 137 7.60 -19.87 -10.10
CA HIS A 137 8.33 -19.95 -8.84
C HIS A 137 9.18 -18.69 -8.67
N VAL A 138 8.98 -17.98 -7.55
CA VAL A 138 9.71 -16.73 -7.27
C VAL A 138 11.14 -17.06 -6.85
N PRO A 139 12.16 -16.77 -7.67
CA PRO A 139 13.53 -17.15 -7.34
C PRO A 139 14.13 -16.19 -6.30
N ILE A 140 15.06 -16.71 -5.49
CA ILE A 140 15.69 -15.96 -4.39
C ILE A 140 16.35 -14.66 -4.87
N TRP A 141 16.98 -14.67 -6.05
CA TRP A 141 17.63 -13.47 -6.59
C TRP A 141 16.63 -12.34 -6.91
N VAL A 142 15.40 -12.67 -7.31
CA VAL A 142 14.33 -11.66 -7.52
C VAL A 142 13.91 -11.09 -6.17
N ILE A 143 13.78 -11.93 -5.15
CA ILE A 143 13.43 -11.51 -3.78
C ILE A 143 14.50 -10.55 -3.23
N THR A 144 15.78 -10.90 -3.33
CA THR A 144 16.88 -10.07 -2.82
C THR A 144 17.01 -8.76 -3.59
N LEU A 145 16.87 -8.79 -4.92
CA LEU A 145 16.88 -7.60 -5.75
C LEU A 145 15.74 -6.64 -5.39
N VAL A 146 14.51 -7.15 -5.28
CA VAL A 146 13.33 -6.35 -4.91
C VAL A 146 13.47 -5.79 -3.49
N ALA A 147 13.94 -6.60 -2.54
CA ALA A 147 14.17 -6.14 -1.18
C ALA A 147 15.21 -5.02 -1.12
N ALA A 148 16.33 -5.14 -1.84
CA ALA A 148 17.35 -4.11 -1.94
C ALA A 148 16.81 -2.82 -2.60
N ALA A 149 16.06 -2.96 -3.69
CA ALA A 149 15.46 -1.82 -4.39
C ALA A 149 14.43 -1.07 -3.51
N LEU A 150 13.58 -1.80 -2.78
CA LEU A 150 12.63 -1.20 -1.83
C LEU A 150 13.36 -0.48 -0.69
N ALA A 151 14.40 -1.09 -0.12
CA ALA A 151 15.20 -0.48 0.94
C ALA A 151 15.89 0.82 0.47
N LEU A 152 16.52 0.79 -0.71
CA LEU A 152 17.14 1.96 -1.33
C LEU A 152 16.12 3.06 -1.65
N GLY A 153 14.94 2.70 -2.17
CA GLY A 153 13.88 3.65 -2.48
C GLY A 153 13.35 4.36 -1.24
N VAL A 154 13.16 3.64 -0.13
CA VAL A 154 12.75 4.23 1.15
C VAL A 154 13.84 5.16 1.69
N ALA A 155 15.12 4.73 1.64
CA ALA A 155 16.25 5.50 2.15
C ALA A 155 16.48 6.82 1.39
N THR A 156 16.24 6.84 0.07
CA THR A 156 16.53 8.01 -0.79
C THR A 156 15.32 8.90 -1.05
N GLY A 157 14.12 8.32 -1.21
CA GLY A 157 12.93 9.03 -1.71
C GLY A 157 11.80 9.19 -0.70
N GLY A 158 11.80 8.45 0.42
CA GLY A 158 10.66 8.40 1.35
C GLY A 158 10.35 9.72 2.06
N TYR A 159 11.34 10.60 2.21
CA TYR A 159 11.24 11.82 3.02
C TYR A 159 10.13 12.79 2.56
N ARG A 160 9.94 12.98 1.24
CA ARG A 160 8.92 13.89 0.69
C ARG A 160 7.51 13.52 1.13
N ILE A 161 7.18 12.23 1.06
CA ILE A 161 5.85 11.71 1.39
C ILE A 161 5.65 11.74 2.92
N ILE A 162 6.64 11.29 3.69
CA ILE A 162 6.57 11.22 5.16
C ILE A 162 6.26 12.60 5.76
N ARG A 163 6.93 13.66 5.26
CA ARG A 163 6.75 15.02 5.78
C ARG A 163 5.35 15.58 5.51
N LYS A 164 4.71 15.18 4.40
CA LYS A 164 3.33 15.59 4.10
C LYS A 164 2.29 14.76 4.86
N LEU A 165 2.45 13.45 5.01
CA LEU A 165 1.46 12.59 5.67
C LEU A 165 1.37 12.82 7.19
N GLY A 166 2.51 12.83 7.89
CA GLY A 166 2.53 12.72 9.37
C GLY A 166 1.97 13.93 10.13
N ALA A 167 2.01 15.12 9.53
CA ALA A 167 1.55 16.36 10.19
C ALA A 167 0.13 16.81 9.78
N HIS A 168 -0.43 16.24 8.70
CA HIS A 168 -1.64 16.78 8.07
C HIS A 168 -2.93 16.05 8.46
N ILE A 169 -2.87 14.81 8.97
CA ILE A 169 -4.06 14.05 9.37
C ILE A 169 -4.37 14.26 10.87
N TYR A 170 -3.36 14.06 11.72
CA TYR A 170 -3.45 14.16 13.18
C TYR A 170 -2.08 14.48 13.78
N ARG A 171 -2.02 15.18 14.93
CA ARG A 171 -0.76 15.47 15.61
C ARG A 171 -0.27 14.22 16.37
N LEU A 172 0.73 13.53 15.82
CA LEU A 172 1.27 12.30 16.40
C LEU A 172 2.16 12.59 17.62
N ARG A 173 1.93 11.83 18.69
CA ARG A 173 2.81 11.67 19.85
C ARG A 173 3.36 10.24 19.84
N PRO A 174 4.42 9.90 20.61
CA PRO A 174 4.99 8.55 20.60
C PRO A 174 3.97 7.43 20.83
N ILE A 175 2.99 7.62 21.72
CA ILE A 175 1.90 6.66 21.94
C ILE A 175 1.01 6.46 20.69
N HIS A 176 0.74 7.52 19.93
CA HIS A 176 -0.03 7.44 18.69
C HIS A 176 0.75 6.70 17.62
N GLY A 177 2.05 6.97 17.52
CA GLY A 177 2.94 6.26 16.63
C GLY A 177 3.00 4.77 16.97
N PHE A 178 3.21 4.43 18.25
CA PHE A 178 3.26 3.04 18.73
C PHE A 178 1.98 2.26 18.38
N THR A 179 0.82 2.83 18.72
CA THR A 179 -0.47 2.16 18.51
C THR A 179 -0.87 2.07 17.03
N SER A 180 -0.75 3.15 16.27
CA SER A 180 -1.12 3.16 14.84
C SER A 180 -0.22 2.24 14.01
N GLN A 181 1.09 2.27 14.23
CA GLN A 181 2.02 1.40 13.50
C GLN A 181 1.90 -0.05 13.91
N GLY A 182 1.76 -0.35 15.21
CA GLY A 182 1.58 -1.71 15.69
C GLY A 182 0.30 -2.34 15.12
N SER A 183 -0.80 -1.58 15.15
CA SER A 183 -2.07 -2.02 14.56
C SER A 183 -1.96 -2.22 13.05
N ALA A 184 -1.38 -1.27 12.32
CA ALA A 184 -1.20 -1.39 10.88
C ALA A 184 -0.28 -2.56 10.50
N ALA A 185 0.82 -2.78 11.23
CA ALA A 185 1.73 -3.91 11.02
C ALA A 185 1.02 -5.25 11.20
N ALA A 186 0.23 -5.39 12.27
CA ALA A 186 -0.57 -6.58 12.52
C ALA A 186 -1.57 -6.84 11.39
N ILE A 187 -2.35 -5.82 11.00
CA ILE A 187 -3.34 -5.94 9.92
C ILE A 187 -2.67 -6.35 8.61
N ILE A 188 -1.61 -5.65 8.20
CA ILE A 188 -0.91 -5.91 6.93
C ILE A 188 -0.34 -7.33 6.94
N SER A 189 0.30 -7.75 8.03
CA SER A 189 0.85 -9.10 8.18
C SER A 189 -0.23 -10.17 8.09
N THR A 190 -1.34 -10.01 8.83
CA THR A 190 -2.46 -10.96 8.77
C THR A 190 -3.08 -11.03 7.38
N THR A 191 -3.28 -9.90 6.71
CA THR A 191 -3.84 -9.90 5.34
C THR A 191 -2.90 -10.54 4.33
N ALA A 192 -1.58 -10.36 4.50
CA ALA A 192 -0.58 -11.01 3.67
C ALA A 192 -0.58 -12.54 3.86
N LEU A 193 -0.74 -13.02 5.11
CA LEU A 193 -0.90 -14.46 5.41
C LEU A 193 -2.18 -15.04 4.82
N LEU A 194 -3.27 -14.26 4.82
CA LEU A 194 -4.54 -14.62 4.18
C LEU A 194 -4.49 -14.50 2.65
N GLY A 195 -3.35 -14.11 2.06
CA GLY A 195 -3.16 -13.99 0.62
C GLY A 195 -4.08 -12.95 -0.04
N THR A 196 -4.53 -11.94 0.71
CA THR A 196 -5.39 -10.88 0.17
C THR A 196 -4.56 -9.60 0.10
N PRO A 197 -4.20 -9.12 -1.10
CA PRO A 197 -3.38 -7.93 -1.23
C PRO A 197 -4.17 -6.72 -0.74
N VAL A 198 -3.56 -5.95 0.16
CA VAL A 198 -4.12 -4.70 0.67
C VAL A 198 -3.16 -3.55 0.41
N SER A 199 -3.71 -2.34 0.38
CA SER A 199 -2.86 -1.15 0.34
C SER A 199 -2.35 -0.81 1.74
N THR A 200 -1.04 -0.91 1.92
CA THR A 200 -0.36 -0.49 3.16
C THR A 200 -0.60 0.99 3.46
N SER A 201 -0.54 1.88 2.45
CA SER A 201 -0.85 3.30 2.59
C SER A 201 -2.25 3.56 3.13
N GLN A 202 -3.26 2.78 2.69
CA GLN A 202 -4.62 2.89 3.22
C GLN A 202 -4.68 2.49 4.69
N VAL A 203 -4.15 1.31 5.01
CA VAL A 203 -4.19 0.76 6.38
C VAL A 203 -3.48 1.70 7.36
N ILE A 204 -2.28 2.20 7.02
CA ILE A 204 -1.52 3.10 7.90
C ILE A 204 -2.24 4.44 8.05
N SER A 205 -2.69 5.06 6.95
CA SER A 205 -3.32 6.38 7.00
C SER A 205 -4.61 6.35 7.81
N THR A 206 -5.43 5.30 7.64
CA THR A 206 -6.66 5.12 8.39
C THR A 206 -6.44 4.67 9.81
N ALA A 207 -5.38 3.89 10.11
CA ALA A 207 -4.99 3.60 11.49
C ALA A 207 -4.62 4.86 12.26
N ILE A 208 -3.93 5.81 11.63
CA ILE A 208 -3.67 7.14 12.23
C ILE A 208 -4.98 7.89 12.49
N MET A 209 -5.92 7.87 11.53
CA MET A 209 -7.25 8.48 11.71
C MET A 209 -8.03 7.82 12.87
N GLY A 210 -7.98 6.49 12.98
CA GLY A 210 -8.63 5.71 14.04
C GLY A 210 -8.05 6.00 15.42
N VAL A 211 -6.73 6.04 15.54
CA VAL A 211 -6.02 6.44 16.76
C VAL A 211 -6.41 7.86 17.17
N GLY A 212 -6.39 8.81 16.24
CA GLY A 212 -6.80 10.19 16.50
C GLY A 212 -8.27 10.28 16.91
N ALA A 213 -9.15 9.51 16.28
CA ALA A 213 -10.57 9.46 16.61
C ALA A 213 -10.84 8.86 18.01
N ALA A 214 -10.04 7.88 18.42
CA ALA A 214 -10.14 7.26 19.75
C ALA A 214 -9.76 8.21 20.89
N GLU A 215 -8.79 9.10 20.67
CA GLU A 215 -8.42 10.14 21.63
C GLU A 215 -9.37 11.34 21.55
N ARG A 216 -9.53 11.92 20.36
CA ARG A 216 -10.41 13.07 20.12
C ARG A 216 -10.88 13.11 18.66
N PHE A 217 -12.11 12.68 18.42
CA PHE A 217 -12.74 12.69 17.09
C PHE A 217 -12.61 14.03 16.33
N ARG A 218 -12.83 15.16 17.01
CA ARG A 218 -12.67 16.51 16.42
C ARG A 218 -11.23 16.94 16.16
N GLY A 219 -10.24 16.20 16.69
CA GLY A 219 -8.82 16.47 16.47
C GLY A 219 -8.31 15.93 15.14
N VAL A 220 -9.03 15.00 14.51
CA VAL A 220 -8.73 14.49 13.17
C VAL A 220 -9.16 15.51 12.12
N ARG A 221 -8.27 15.81 11.18
CA ARG A 221 -8.54 16.73 10.07
C ARG A 221 -9.31 15.99 8.96
N TRP A 222 -10.62 15.83 9.14
CA TRP A 222 -11.48 15.07 8.22
C TRP A 222 -11.47 15.56 6.77
N GLY A 223 -11.24 16.86 6.54
CA GLY A 223 -11.06 17.38 5.18
C GLY A 223 -9.86 16.77 4.45
N VAL A 224 -8.73 16.59 5.16
CA VAL A 224 -7.54 15.91 4.61
C VAL A 224 -7.83 14.42 4.42
N ALA A 225 -8.49 13.77 5.38
CA ALA A 225 -8.87 12.36 5.25
C ALA A 225 -9.74 12.11 4.00
N GLY A 226 -10.73 12.97 3.74
CA GLY A 226 -11.57 12.90 2.55
C GLY A 226 -10.79 13.08 1.25
N GLN A 227 -9.86 14.05 1.19
CA GLN A 227 -8.98 14.24 0.04
C GLN A 227 -8.14 13.00 -0.27
N ILE A 228 -7.63 12.33 0.76
CA ILE A 228 -6.86 11.08 0.63
C ILE A 228 -7.73 9.96 0.06
N MET A 229 -8.95 9.79 0.58
CA MET A 229 -9.89 8.78 0.08
C MET A 229 -10.26 9.01 -1.38
N VAL A 230 -10.53 10.26 -1.77
CA VAL A 230 -10.81 10.63 -3.17
C VAL A 230 -9.60 10.32 -4.05
N ALA A 231 -8.38 10.62 -3.60
CA ALA A 231 -7.16 10.31 -4.35
C ALA A 231 -7.01 8.80 -4.62
N TRP A 232 -7.39 7.94 -3.67
CA TRP A 232 -7.38 6.48 -3.88
C TRP A 232 -8.43 6.03 -4.90
N LEU A 233 -9.65 6.56 -4.81
CA LEU A 233 -10.73 6.24 -5.76
C LEU A 233 -10.38 6.68 -7.19
N VAL A 234 -9.77 7.85 -7.35
CA VAL A 234 -9.37 8.39 -8.66
C VAL A 234 -8.16 7.63 -9.25
N ALA A 235 -7.28 7.09 -8.41
CA ALA A 235 -6.08 6.40 -8.87
C ALA A 235 -6.39 5.21 -9.80
N ILE A 236 -7.38 4.38 -9.48
CA ILE A 236 -7.69 3.18 -10.29
C ILE A 236 -8.13 3.58 -11.71
N PRO A 237 -9.17 4.44 -11.91
CA PRO A 237 -9.57 4.88 -13.24
C PRO A 237 -8.47 5.60 -14.02
N THR A 238 -7.70 6.48 -13.36
CA THR A 238 -6.65 7.23 -14.04
C THR A 238 -5.55 6.31 -14.55
N VAL A 239 -5.08 5.37 -13.72
CA VAL A 239 -4.03 4.43 -14.14
C VAL A 239 -4.56 3.37 -15.10
N PHE A 240 -5.84 2.99 -14.99
CA PHE A 240 -6.51 2.13 -15.96
C PHE A 240 -6.48 2.73 -17.37
N ILE A 241 -6.96 3.97 -17.52
CA ILE A 241 -7.00 4.63 -18.82
C ILE A 241 -5.59 4.81 -19.37
N PHE A 242 -4.66 5.26 -18.52
CA PHE A 242 -3.28 5.45 -18.94
C PHE A 242 -2.64 4.15 -19.41
N SER A 243 -2.84 3.04 -18.69
CA SER A 243 -2.26 1.75 -19.06
C SER A 243 -2.89 1.12 -20.29
N ALA A 244 -4.20 1.30 -20.50
CA ALA A 244 -4.85 0.92 -21.75
C ALA A 244 -4.23 1.66 -22.95
N LEU A 245 -3.97 2.98 -22.81
CA LEU A 245 -3.33 3.77 -23.87
C LEU A 245 -1.88 3.32 -24.12
N VAL A 246 -1.10 3.09 -23.06
CA VAL A 246 0.28 2.58 -23.21
C VAL A 246 0.29 1.22 -23.90
N TYR A 247 -0.64 0.31 -23.56
CA TYR A 247 -0.76 -0.97 -24.24
C TYR A 247 -1.05 -0.81 -25.74
N LEU A 248 -2.02 0.03 -26.11
CA LEU A 248 -2.36 0.29 -27.52
C LEU A 248 -1.19 0.90 -28.30
N LEU A 249 -0.34 1.70 -27.65
CA LEU A 249 0.89 2.22 -28.26
C LEU A 249 1.92 1.10 -28.46
N LEU A 250 2.16 0.26 -27.46
CA LEU A 250 3.10 -0.87 -27.56
C LEU A 250 2.67 -1.84 -28.67
N ALA A 251 1.39 -2.21 -28.70
CA ALA A 251 0.81 -3.12 -29.69
C ALA A 251 0.88 -2.61 -31.14
N ARG A 252 1.18 -1.32 -31.37
CA ARG A 252 1.42 -0.77 -32.71
C ARG A 252 2.89 -0.83 -33.15
N VAL A 253 3.81 -0.94 -32.20
CA VAL A 253 5.26 -0.86 -32.44
C VAL A 253 5.91 -2.25 -32.41
N THR A 254 5.24 -3.23 -31.79
CA THR A 254 5.64 -4.65 -31.70
C THR A 254 4.69 -5.51 -32.52
#